data_AF-A0A6I5CUZ8-F1
#
_entry.id   AF-A0A6I5CUZ8-F1
#
_cell.length_a   1.000
_cell.length_b   1.000
_cell.length_c   1.000
_cell.angle_alpha   90.00
_cell.angle_beta   90.00
_cell.angle_gamma   90.00
#
_symmetry.space_group_name_H-M   'P 1'
#
loop_
_entity.id
_entity.type
_entity.pdbx_description
1 polymer ?
#
loop_
_entity_poly.entity_id
_entity_poly.type
_entity_poly.pdbx_seq_one_letter_code
_entity_poly.pdbx_strand_id
1 'polypeptide(L)'
;GTDIGGTKGKPAFSPDDVRVPGGHTPDPGGSATPTGAPGQVDTAAAAAWLAGRLTDDERIVDDGATTANYELTADTAFALAAAHGRSATLDKVTDFLAAHVADYAYPSGADQAPDATAAARLALLAETTERDPRAFGGHDLIDALASHVCTAGPESGPAPGCTAAGDFRTAFQTEGQALSVLALLRAG
;
A
#
# COMPACT_ATOMS: atom_id res chain seq x y z
N GLY A 1 -32.60 -2.42 34.40
CA GLY A 1 -31.55 -1.94 33.48
C GLY A 1 -31.04 -3.13 32.71
N THR A 2 -30.98 -3.01 31.39
CA THR A 2 -30.43 -4.00 30.46
C THR A 2 -28.93 -4.18 30.72
N ASP A 3 -28.43 -5.42 30.72
CA ASP A 3 -27.00 -5.66 30.77
C ASP A 3 -26.33 -5.39 29.41
N ILE A 4 -25.03 -5.08 29.43
CA ILE A 4 -24.24 -4.77 28.24
C ILE A 4 -24.09 -5.99 27.30
N GLY A 5 -24.34 -7.21 27.80
CA GLY A 5 -24.32 -8.44 27.01
C GLY A 5 -25.64 -8.81 26.33
N GLY A 6 -26.71 -8.02 26.54
CA GLY A 6 -28.05 -8.27 25.98
C GLY A 6 -28.75 -9.52 26.51
N THR A 7 -28.27 -10.15 27.59
CA THR A 7 -28.80 -11.46 28.03
C THR A 7 -29.99 -11.37 28.98
N LYS A 8 -30.22 -10.22 29.64
CA LYS A 8 -31.40 -9.99 30.48
C LYS A 8 -31.99 -8.58 30.34
N GLY A 9 -33.32 -8.56 30.34
CA GLY A 9 -34.15 -7.38 30.13
C GLY A 9 -34.30 -7.12 28.64
N LYS A 10 -35.48 -7.36 28.07
CA LYS A 10 -35.77 -6.79 26.75
C LYS A 10 -35.96 -5.28 26.96
N PRO A 11 -35.44 -4.41 26.08
CA PRO A 11 -35.90 -3.03 26.02
C PRO A 11 -37.44 -3.03 26.00
N ALA A 12 -38.08 -2.12 26.72
CA ALA A 12 -39.54 -2.05 26.78
C ALA A 12 -40.16 -1.63 25.42
N PHE A 13 -39.31 -1.27 24.46
CA PHE A 13 -39.70 -0.87 23.11
C PHE A 13 -39.30 -1.94 22.09
N SER A 14 -40.21 -2.25 21.17
CA SER A 14 -40.00 -3.03 19.95
C SER A 14 -39.20 -2.22 18.93
N PRO A 15 -38.50 -2.86 17.97
CA PRO A 15 -38.02 -2.18 16.76
C PRO A 15 -39.10 -1.35 16.04
N ASP A 16 -40.38 -1.71 16.19
CA ASP A 16 -41.49 -0.94 15.62
C ASP A 16 -41.80 0.35 16.40
N ASP A 17 -41.43 0.45 17.67
CA ASP A 17 -41.64 1.65 18.50
C ASP A 17 -40.66 2.78 18.18
N VAL A 18 -39.56 2.47 17.48
CA VAL A 18 -38.61 3.46 16.95
C VAL A 18 -38.83 3.74 15.45
N ARG A 19 -39.73 3.02 14.80
CA ARG A 19 -40.17 3.33 13.43
C ARG A 19 -41.32 4.33 13.52
N VAL A 20 -41.18 5.47 12.86
CA VAL A 20 -42.29 6.41 12.71
C VAL A 20 -43.46 5.67 12.02
N PRO A 21 -44.69 5.71 12.55
CA PRO A 21 -45.84 5.09 11.87
C PRO A 21 -46.04 5.73 10.49
N GLY A 22 -45.92 4.94 9.43
CA GLY A 22 -45.95 5.42 8.04
C GLY A 22 -44.62 6.01 7.54
N GLY A 23 -43.57 6.04 8.37
CA GLY A 23 -42.22 6.39 7.97
C GLY A 23 -41.55 5.20 7.28
N HIS A 24 -41.22 5.36 6.00
CA HIS A 24 -40.29 4.45 5.35
C HIS A 24 -38.92 4.68 5.99
N THR A 25 -38.29 3.63 6.54
CA THR A 25 -36.83 3.60 6.66
C THR A 25 -36.30 3.99 5.28
N PRO A 26 -35.40 4.99 5.15
CA PRO A 26 -34.75 5.25 3.87
C PRO A 26 -34.11 3.95 3.40
N ASP A 27 -34.78 3.29 2.46
CA ASP A 27 -34.20 2.22 1.71
C ASP A 27 -33.13 2.87 0.83
N PRO A 28 -31.87 2.40 0.81
CA PRO A 28 -30.95 2.81 -0.25
C PRO A 28 -31.52 2.53 -1.64
N GLY A 29 -32.56 1.69 -1.76
CA GLY A 29 -33.40 1.50 -2.95
C GLY A 29 -34.12 2.76 -3.49
N GLY A 30 -34.00 3.91 -2.82
CA GLY A 30 -34.35 5.23 -3.38
C GLY A 30 -33.23 5.90 -4.19
N SER A 31 -32.01 5.35 -4.17
CA SER A 31 -30.98 5.75 -5.14
C SER A 31 -31.32 5.04 -6.44
N ALA A 32 -31.95 5.76 -7.38
CA ALA A 32 -32.10 5.26 -8.74
C ALA A 32 -30.76 4.64 -9.17
N THR A 33 -30.78 3.37 -9.60
CA THR A 33 -29.60 2.73 -10.19
C THR A 33 -29.00 3.73 -11.18
N PRO A 34 -27.70 4.09 -11.08
CA PRO A 34 -27.10 5.03 -12.00
C PRO A 34 -27.44 4.61 -13.43
N THR A 35 -28.27 5.41 -14.10
CA THR A 35 -28.77 5.12 -15.46
C THR A 35 -27.83 5.63 -16.54
N GLY A 36 -26.79 6.38 -16.15
CA GLY A 36 -25.73 6.81 -17.03
C GLY A 36 -24.80 5.65 -17.38
N ALA A 37 -24.24 5.69 -18.59
CA ALA A 37 -23.11 4.82 -18.92
C ALA A 37 -21.99 5.05 -17.88
N PRO A 38 -21.24 3.99 -17.49
CA PRO A 38 -20.07 4.16 -16.65
C PRO A 38 -19.12 5.20 -17.25
N GLY A 39 -18.55 6.04 -16.40
CA GLY A 39 -17.44 6.90 -16.81
C GLY A 39 -16.29 6.05 -17.35
N GLN A 40 -15.56 6.59 -18.33
CA GLN A 40 -14.35 5.96 -18.86
C GLN A 40 -13.14 6.62 -18.21
N VAL A 41 -12.17 5.80 -17.79
CA VAL A 41 -10.88 6.31 -17.30
C VAL A 41 -9.97 6.50 -18.49
N ASP A 42 -9.50 7.74 -18.69
CA ASP A 42 -8.40 8.02 -19.62
C ASP A 42 -7.07 7.78 -18.90
N THR A 43 -6.55 6.56 -19.03
CA THR A 43 -5.29 6.15 -18.39
C THR A 43 -4.09 6.91 -18.94
N ALA A 44 -4.13 7.34 -20.21
CA ALA A 44 -3.07 8.14 -20.80
C ALA A 44 -3.04 9.55 -20.22
N ALA A 45 -4.20 10.19 -20.05
CA ALA A 45 -4.29 11.49 -19.40
C ALA A 45 -3.86 11.43 -17.92
N ALA A 46 -4.26 10.38 -17.19
CA ALA A 46 -3.84 10.18 -15.80
C ALA A 46 -2.32 9.97 -15.68
N ALA A 47 -1.73 9.14 -16.54
CA ALA A 47 -0.29 8.92 -16.56
C ALA A 47 0.50 10.17 -17.00
N ALA A 48 -0.02 10.94 -17.97
CA ALA A 48 0.58 12.22 -18.36
C ALA A 48 0.56 13.25 -17.21
N TRP A 49 -0.51 13.28 -16.42
CA TRP A 49 -0.57 14.11 -15.22
C TRP A 49 0.50 13.71 -14.21
N LEU A 50 0.63 12.41 -13.91
CA LEU A 50 1.66 11.89 -13.01
C LEU A 50 3.08 12.18 -13.51
N ALA A 51 3.35 11.98 -14.80
CA ALA A 51 4.63 12.34 -15.40
C ALA A 51 4.93 13.85 -15.24
N GLY A 52 3.92 14.71 -15.37
CA GLY A 52 4.03 16.15 -15.15
C GLY A 52 4.24 16.57 -13.68
N ARG A 53 4.13 15.64 -12.72
CA ARG A 53 4.45 15.87 -11.30
C ARG A 53 5.90 15.52 -10.96
N LEU A 54 6.63 14.87 -11.87
CA LEU A 54 8.03 14.54 -11.66
C LEU A 54 8.89 15.81 -11.64
N THR A 55 9.74 15.91 -10.62
CA THR A 55 10.86 16.82 -10.57
C THR A 55 12.05 16.15 -11.25
N ASP A 56 12.73 16.89 -12.14
CA ASP A 56 13.88 16.42 -12.93
C ASP A 56 13.60 15.14 -13.76
N ASP A 57 12.32 14.88 -14.10
CA ASP A 57 11.81 13.67 -14.75
C ASP A 57 12.03 12.34 -13.99
N GLU A 58 12.35 12.38 -12.70
CA GLU A 58 12.80 11.17 -11.98
C GLU A 58 12.10 10.91 -10.64
N ARG A 59 11.55 11.94 -9.98
CA ARG A 59 11.01 11.78 -8.62
C ARG A 59 9.83 12.69 -8.33
N ILE A 60 8.97 12.28 -7.42
CA ILE A 60 7.97 13.17 -6.82
C ILE A 60 8.60 13.91 -5.64
N VAL A 61 8.30 15.21 -5.54
CA VAL A 61 8.64 16.06 -4.39
C VAL A 61 7.34 16.70 -3.91
N ASP A 62 7.05 16.58 -2.62
CA ASP A 62 5.86 17.21 -2.03
C ASP A 62 5.93 18.73 -2.13
N ASP A 63 4.77 19.38 -2.20
CA ASP A 63 4.71 20.84 -2.29
C ASP A 63 5.39 21.49 -1.05
N GLY A 64 6.45 22.26 -1.31
CA GLY A 64 7.25 22.91 -0.26
C GLY A 64 8.39 22.05 0.31
N ALA A 65 8.53 20.79 -0.11
CA ALA A 65 9.67 19.95 0.20
C ALA A 65 10.82 20.14 -0.81
N THR A 66 12.00 19.66 -0.43
CA THR A 66 13.18 19.58 -1.33
C THR A 66 13.70 18.16 -1.49
N THR A 67 13.29 17.24 -0.60
CA THR A 67 13.63 15.83 -0.64
C THR A 67 12.58 15.05 -1.41
N ALA A 68 12.99 13.93 -1.99
CA ALA A 68 12.06 13.06 -2.71
C ALA A 68 11.03 12.46 -1.76
N ASN A 69 9.80 12.32 -2.25
CA ASN A 69 8.81 11.42 -1.67
C ASN A 69 8.92 10.08 -2.40
N TYR A 70 9.63 9.13 -1.79
CA TYR A 70 9.91 7.83 -2.42
C TYR A 70 8.66 6.97 -2.62
N GLU A 71 7.69 7.08 -1.72
CA GLU A 71 6.40 6.37 -1.84
C GLU A 71 5.63 6.85 -3.07
N LEU A 72 5.39 8.16 -3.19
CA LEU A 72 4.71 8.72 -4.35
C LEU A 72 5.51 8.53 -5.64
N THR A 73 6.84 8.47 -5.56
CA THR A 73 7.70 8.14 -6.70
C THR A 73 7.50 6.70 -7.15
N ALA A 74 7.44 5.73 -6.23
CA ALA A 74 7.16 4.33 -6.54
C ALA A 74 5.74 4.14 -7.11
N ASP A 75 4.73 4.80 -6.54
CA ASP A 75 3.35 4.76 -7.05
C ASP A 75 3.26 5.35 -8.47
N THR A 76 3.99 6.43 -8.72
CA THR A 76 4.10 7.01 -10.06
C THR A 76 4.74 6.03 -11.04
N ALA A 77 5.79 5.32 -10.63
CA ALA A 77 6.43 4.30 -11.46
C ALA A 77 5.47 3.16 -11.81
N PHE A 78 4.68 2.65 -10.85
CA PHE A 78 3.67 1.62 -11.12
C PHE A 78 2.61 2.10 -12.12
N ALA A 79 2.12 3.33 -11.97
CA ALA A 79 1.13 3.90 -12.89
C ALA A 79 1.69 4.09 -14.30
N LEU A 80 2.92 4.59 -14.44
CA LEU A 80 3.59 4.75 -15.73
C LEU A 80 3.83 3.40 -16.41
N ALA A 81 4.29 2.39 -15.66
CA ALA A 81 4.48 1.05 -16.17
C ALA A 81 3.16 0.43 -16.65
N ALA A 82 2.07 0.59 -15.89
CA ALA A 82 0.77 0.06 -16.25
C ALA A 82 0.14 0.77 -17.47
N ALA A 83 0.29 2.09 -17.58
CA ALA A 83 -0.33 2.87 -18.64
C ALA A 83 0.45 2.87 -19.96
N HIS A 84 1.79 2.79 -19.90
CA HIS A 84 2.65 2.99 -21.07
C HIS A 84 3.68 1.87 -21.29
N GLY A 85 3.81 0.92 -20.37
CA GLY A 85 4.90 -0.04 -20.41
C GLY A 85 6.26 0.62 -20.22
N ARG A 86 7.30 0.07 -20.86
CA ARG A 86 8.66 0.63 -20.79
C ARG A 86 8.75 1.98 -21.50
N SER A 87 9.40 2.93 -20.86
CA SER A 87 9.64 4.27 -21.41
C SER A 87 10.88 4.90 -20.76
N ALA A 88 11.50 5.87 -21.43
CA ALA A 88 12.66 6.57 -20.89
C ALA A 88 12.36 7.30 -19.55
N THR A 89 11.13 7.79 -19.38
CA THR A 89 10.69 8.38 -18.11
C THR A 89 10.60 7.33 -17.00
N LEU A 90 10.00 6.17 -17.28
CA LEU A 90 9.96 5.07 -16.32
C LEU A 90 11.36 4.58 -15.95
N ASP A 91 12.27 4.52 -16.93
CA ASP A 91 13.67 4.13 -16.69
C ASP A 91 14.35 5.10 -15.72
N LYS A 92 14.21 6.42 -15.93
CA LYS A 92 14.74 7.45 -15.01
C LYS A 92 14.18 7.31 -13.60
N VAL A 93 12.86 7.16 -13.47
CA VAL A 93 12.21 7.00 -12.15
C VAL A 93 12.68 5.73 -11.44
N THR A 94 12.84 4.64 -12.19
CA THR A 94 13.31 3.36 -11.66
C THR A 94 14.78 3.43 -11.26
N ASP A 95 15.62 4.09 -12.07
CA ASP A 95 17.04 4.32 -11.76
C ASP A 95 17.21 5.21 -10.52
N PHE A 96 16.38 6.24 -10.37
CA PHE A 96 16.35 7.07 -9.17
C PHE A 96 16.03 6.23 -7.94
N LEU A 97 14.96 5.43 -7.97
CA LEU A 97 14.61 4.55 -6.85
C LEU A 97 15.67 3.49 -6.57
N ALA A 98 16.34 2.96 -7.60
CA ALA A 98 17.46 2.04 -7.45
C ALA A 98 18.68 2.69 -6.78
N ALA A 99 18.96 3.96 -7.08
CA ALA A 99 20.05 4.70 -6.43
C ALA A 99 19.73 5.04 -4.96
N HIS A 100 18.45 5.07 -4.58
CA HIS A 100 17.97 5.49 -3.26
C HIS A 100 17.32 4.36 -2.45
N VAL A 101 17.64 3.10 -2.74
CA VAL A 101 17.13 1.94 -1.98
C VAL A 101 17.47 2.06 -0.50
N ALA A 102 18.70 2.47 -0.16
CA ALA A 102 19.12 2.65 1.22
C ALA A 102 18.29 3.72 1.95
N ASP A 103 18.01 4.85 1.30
CA ASP A 103 17.25 5.94 1.91
C ASP A 103 15.77 5.56 2.13
N TYR A 104 15.19 4.78 1.21
CA TYR A 104 13.78 4.44 1.27
C TYR A 104 13.50 3.17 2.09
N ALA A 105 14.20 2.07 1.81
CA ALA A 105 13.97 0.78 2.47
C ALA A 105 14.78 0.60 3.75
N TYR A 106 15.85 1.38 3.97
CA TYR A 106 16.71 1.26 5.15
C TYR A 106 16.92 2.61 5.86
N PRO A 107 15.85 3.35 6.24
CA PRO A 107 15.98 4.66 6.85
C PRO A 107 16.70 4.63 8.22
N SER A 108 16.78 3.45 8.85
CA SER A 108 17.53 3.23 10.11
C SER A 108 18.95 2.68 9.89
N GLY A 109 19.41 2.57 8.63
CA GLY A 109 20.69 1.98 8.24
C GLY A 109 20.57 0.52 7.80
N ALA A 110 21.51 0.09 6.95
CA ALA A 110 21.49 -1.24 6.31
C ALA A 110 21.68 -2.42 7.29
N ASP A 111 22.22 -2.17 8.49
CA ASP A 111 22.37 -3.18 9.54
C ASP A 111 21.10 -3.37 10.39
N GLN A 112 20.04 -2.59 10.13
CA GLN A 112 18.74 -2.70 10.79
C GLN A 112 17.71 -3.39 9.90
N ALA A 113 16.59 -3.80 10.49
CA ALA A 113 15.48 -4.34 9.72
C ALA A 113 14.99 -3.29 8.69
N PRO A 114 14.71 -3.70 7.44
CA PRO A 114 14.18 -2.79 6.44
C PRO A 114 12.78 -2.32 6.81
N ASP A 115 12.35 -1.19 6.24
CA ASP A 115 10.93 -0.93 6.04
C ASP A 115 10.41 -1.93 5.01
N ALA A 116 9.62 -2.90 5.49
CA ALA A 116 9.13 -4.00 4.66
C ALA A 116 8.19 -3.50 3.54
N THR A 117 7.43 -2.43 3.77
CA THR A 117 6.53 -1.88 2.74
C THR A 117 7.35 -1.25 1.61
N ALA A 118 8.36 -0.45 1.96
CA ALA A 118 9.27 0.16 0.98
C ALA A 118 10.05 -0.91 0.20
N ALA A 119 10.63 -1.89 0.88
CA ALA A 119 11.35 -2.99 0.25
C ALA A 119 10.46 -3.78 -0.72
N ALA A 120 9.23 -4.08 -0.32
CA ALA A 120 8.26 -4.78 -1.18
C ALA A 120 7.86 -3.97 -2.41
N ARG A 121 7.63 -2.66 -2.28
CA ARG A 121 7.34 -1.77 -3.43
C ARG A 121 8.50 -1.75 -4.42
N LEU A 122 9.73 -1.60 -3.93
CA LEU A 122 10.92 -1.60 -4.78
C LEU A 122 11.13 -2.95 -5.47
N ALA A 123 10.91 -4.07 -4.78
CA ALA A 123 11.00 -5.40 -5.37
C ALA A 123 9.94 -5.62 -6.46
N LEU A 124 8.69 -5.21 -6.21
CA LEU A 124 7.62 -5.26 -7.20
C LEU A 124 7.89 -4.34 -8.40
N LEU A 125 8.48 -3.17 -8.19
CA LEU A 125 8.90 -2.29 -9.27
C LEU A 125 10.01 -2.92 -10.11
N ALA A 126 11.02 -3.52 -9.48
CA ALA A 126 12.08 -4.24 -10.17
C ALA A 126 11.48 -5.31 -11.10
N GLU A 127 10.62 -6.17 -10.55
CA GLU A 127 9.88 -7.19 -11.33
C GLU A 127 9.08 -6.58 -12.49
N THR A 128 8.32 -5.52 -12.22
CA THR A 128 7.47 -4.85 -13.24
C THR A 128 8.30 -4.23 -14.36
N THR A 129 9.54 -3.86 -14.09
CA THR A 129 10.48 -3.25 -15.03
C THR A 129 11.53 -4.23 -15.56
N GLU A 130 11.35 -5.54 -15.30
CA GLU A 130 12.25 -6.63 -15.69
C GLU A 130 13.68 -6.48 -15.17
N ARG A 131 13.83 -5.86 -14.00
CA ARG A 131 15.06 -5.80 -13.21
C ARG A 131 15.03 -6.88 -12.13
N ASP A 132 16.21 -7.30 -11.67
CA ASP A 132 16.32 -8.31 -10.64
C ASP A 132 16.06 -7.71 -9.24
N PRO A 133 14.99 -8.10 -8.52
CA PRO A 133 14.73 -7.63 -7.16
C PRO A 133 15.76 -8.13 -6.14
N ARG A 134 16.58 -9.14 -6.48
CA ARG A 134 17.68 -9.64 -5.64
C ARG A 134 18.97 -8.86 -5.81
N ALA A 135 19.02 -7.94 -6.76
CA ALA A 135 20.17 -7.06 -7.01
C ALA A 135 19.77 -5.59 -7.22
N PHE A 136 18.54 -5.22 -6.89
CA PHE A 136 18.00 -3.90 -7.18
C PHE A 136 18.70 -2.83 -6.33
N GLY A 137 19.35 -1.87 -6.98
CA GLY A 137 20.16 -0.87 -6.28
C GLY A 137 21.34 -1.45 -5.50
N GLY A 138 21.75 -2.70 -5.78
CA GLY A 138 22.77 -3.41 -5.01
C GLY A 138 22.26 -4.10 -3.74
N HIS A 139 20.93 -4.21 -3.56
CA HIS A 139 20.31 -4.89 -2.43
C HIS A 139 19.50 -6.10 -2.88
N ASP A 140 19.53 -7.17 -2.06
CA ASP A 140 18.58 -8.27 -2.20
C ASP A 140 17.32 -7.98 -1.39
N LEU A 141 16.31 -7.42 -2.05
CA LEU A 141 15.06 -7.02 -1.40
C LEU A 141 14.21 -8.22 -1.00
N ILE A 142 14.36 -9.35 -1.68
CA ILE A 142 13.59 -10.56 -1.42
C ILE A 142 14.17 -11.28 -0.20
N ASP A 143 15.50 -11.43 -0.13
CA ASP A 143 16.17 -11.92 1.07
C ASP A 143 15.91 -11.00 2.27
N ALA A 144 15.94 -9.68 2.07
CA ALA A 144 15.64 -8.73 3.14
C ALA A 144 14.23 -8.94 3.73
N LEU A 145 13.22 -9.17 2.90
CA LEU A 145 11.86 -9.48 3.37
C LEU A 145 11.78 -10.86 4.05
N ALA A 146 12.34 -11.90 3.42
CA ALA A 146 12.27 -13.27 3.93
C ALA A 146 13.02 -13.45 5.26
N SER A 147 14.19 -12.82 5.39
CA SER A 147 15.01 -12.85 6.60
C SER A 147 14.40 -12.08 7.77
N HIS A 148 13.40 -11.23 7.51
CA HIS A 148 12.73 -10.41 8.52
C HIS A 148 11.26 -10.80 8.76
N VAL A 149 10.90 -12.05 8.48
CA VAL A 149 9.62 -12.62 8.92
C VAL A 149 9.66 -12.85 10.45
N CYS A 150 8.63 -12.38 11.13
CA CYS A 150 8.46 -12.50 12.56
C CYS A 150 8.22 -13.96 12.96
N THR A 151 8.96 -14.46 13.94
CA THR A 151 8.77 -15.81 14.49
C THR A 151 7.74 -15.87 15.61
N ALA A 152 7.39 -14.72 16.19
CA ALA A 152 6.41 -14.55 17.25
C ALA A 152 5.92 -13.10 17.32
N GLY A 153 4.74 -12.87 17.90
CA GLY A 153 4.24 -11.53 18.21
C GLY A 153 4.41 -11.16 19.69
N PRO A 154 3.84 -10.01 20.11
CA PRO A 154 3.95 -9.50 21.47
C PRO A 154 3.37 -10.42 22.55
N GLU A 155 2.52 -11.38 22.18
CA GLU A 155 1.98 -12.42 23.07
C GLU A 155 3.07 -13.35 23.64
N SER A 156 4.24 -13.41 22.98
CA SER A 156 5.37 -14.24 23.40
C SER A 156 6.49 -13.45 24.11
N GLY A 157 6.28 -12.15 24.38
CA GLY A 157 7.26 -11.23 24.97
C GLY A 157 7.57 -10.04 24.07
N PRO A 158 8.59 -9.20 24.40
CA PRO A 158 8.94 -8.06 23.57
C PRO A 158 9.31 -8.47 22.14
N ALA A 159 8.52 -8.02 21.16
CA ALA A 159 8.71 -8.30 19.75
C ALA A 159 8.67 -7.00 18.93
N PRO A 160 9.72 -6.15 19.00
CA PRO A 160 9.73 -4.86 18.29
C PRO A 160 9.53 -5.07 16.78
N GLY A 161 8.59 -4.33 16.21
CA GLY A 161 8.28 -4.43 14.79
C GLY A 161 7.48 -5.66 14.38
N CYS A 162 7.04 -6.51 15.31
CA CYS A 162 6.27 -7.72 15.02
C CYS A 162 4.88 -7.67 15.66
N THR A 163 3.87 -8.09 14.91
CA THR A 163 2.47 -8.15 15.35
C THR A 163 2.00 -9.58 15.61
N ALA A 164 2.44 -10.55 14.80
CA ALA A 164 2.22 -11.97 14.99
C ALA A 164 3.35 -12.79 14.34
N ALA A 165 3.38 -14.10 14.60
CA ALA A 165 4.22 -15.02 13.85
C ALA A 165 3.78 -15.09 12.37
N GLY A 166 4.74 -15.03 11.46
CA GLY A 166 4.51 -15.05 10.01
C GLY A 166 4.37 -13.66 9.36
N ASP A 167 4.21 -12.61 10.16
CA ASP A 167 4.16 -11.24 9.66
C ASP A 167 5.53 -10.75 9.20
N PHE A 168 5.58 -9.86 8.20
CA PHE A 168 6.82 -9.13 7.91
C PHE A 168 7.09 -8.08 8.98
N ARG A 169 8.29 -8.09 9.55
CA ARG A 169 8.70 -7.09 10.54
C ARG A 169 8.59 -5.69 9.95
N THR A 170 8.09 -4.74 10.73
CA THR A 170 7.81 -3.33 10.38
C THR A 170 6.62 -3.08 9.44
N ALA A 171 6.00 -4.12 8.86
CA ALA A 171 4.78 -3.97 8.06
C ALA A 171 3.52 -3.95 8.95
N PHE A 172 3.26 -2.82 9.63
CA PHE A 172 2.15 -2.71 10.59
C PHE A 172 0.75 -2.58 9.96
N GLN A 173 0.68 -2.37 8.65
CA GLN A 173 -0.58 -2.13 7.92
C GLN A 173 -0.82 -3.24 6.89
N THR A 174 -2.09 -3.46 6.56
CA THR A 174 -2.52 -4.47 5.57
C THR A 174 -1.80 -4.31 4.24
N GLU A 175 -1.55 -3.08 3.80
CA GLU A 175 -0.83 -2.80 2.56
C GLU A 175 0.60 -3.38 2.58
N GLY A 176 1.38 -3.07 3.62
CA GLY A 176 2.75 -3.58 3.75
C GLY A 176 2.82 -5.10 3.77
N GLN A 177 1.90 -5.74 4.50
CA GLN A 177 1.81 -7.22 4.53
C GLN A 177 1.45 -7.77 3.13
N ALA A 178 0.45 -7.20 2.47
CA ALA A 178 0.00 -7.66 1.15
C ALA A 178 1.09 -7.48 0.08
N LEU A 179 1.74 -6.33 0.02
CA LEU A 179 2.82 -6.06 -0.93
C LEU A 179 4.02 -6.98 -0.68
N SER A 180 4.37 -7.24 0.58
CA SER A 180 5.47 -8.16 0.92
C SER A 180 5.19 -9.59 0.48
N VAL A 181 3.96 -10.08 0.69
CA VAL A 181 3.53 -11.38 0.15
C VAL A 181 3.60 -11.40 -1.38
N LEU A 182 3.09 -10.37 -2.05
CA LEU A 182 3.14 -10.26 -3.51
C LEU A 182 4.58 -10.26 -4.03
N ALA A 183 5.49 -9.55 -3.38
CA ALA A 183 6.90 -9.49 -3.74
C ALA A 183 7.55 -10.89 -3.65
N LEU A 184 7.41 -11.58 -2.51
CA LEU A 184 7.97 -12.93 -2.35
C LEU A 184 7.42 -13.91 -3.39
N LEU A 185 6.10 -13.92 -3.61
CA LEU A 185 5.45 -14.88 -4.51
C LEU A 185 5.78 -14.65 -5.99
N ARG A 186 6.07 -13.41 -6.40
CA ARG A 186 6.44 -13.11 -7.80
C ARG A 186 7.90 -13.39 -8.09
N ALA A 187 8.77 -13.25 -7.11
CA ALA A 187 10.21 -13.37 -7.29
C ALA A 187 10.74 -14.82 -7.31
N GLY A 188 9.86 -15.83 -7.37
CA GLY A 188 10.19 -17.26 -7.50
C GLY A 188 10.57 -17.93 -6.18
#